data_AF-A0AAV3Z7Z8-F1
#
_entry.id   AF-A0AAV3Z7Z8-F1
#
_cell.length_a   1.000
_cell.length_b   1.000
_cell.length_c   1.000
_cell.angle_alpha   90.00
_cell.angle_beta   90.00
_cell.angle_gamma   90.00
#
_symmetry.space_group_name_H-M   'P 1'
#
loop_
_entity.id
_entity.type
_entity.pdbx_description
1 polymer ?
#
loop_
_entity_poly.entity_id
_entity_poly.type
_entity_poly.pdbx_seq_one_letter_code
_entity_poly.pdbx_strand_id
1 'polypeptide(L)'
;MVFPQIPLPALDWSKDNKQTAFQEWKELLESYFVINKVKDADKHHYLLLSSSPYYPQSNGFIERVVQTIKTTLKIYKSSKSDPQLALLALRFTPLDTYLPSPTEILFGRRIQGTLPSRKQ
;
A
#
# COMPACT_ATOMS: atom_id res chain seq x y z
N MET A 1 18.78 -16.11 1.16
CA MET A 1 17.58 -16.11 2.01
C MET A 1 16.40 -16.43 1.12
N VAL A 2 15.76 -17.58 1.32
CA VAL A 2 14.59 -18.00 0.54
C VAL A 2 13.37 -17.49 1.28
N PHE A 3 12.63 -16.56 0.70
CA PHE A 3 11.36 -16.13 1.27
C PHE A 3 10.40 -17.33 1.23
N PRO A 4 9.74 -17.69 2.34
CA PRO A 4 8.68 -18.69 2.28
C PRO A 4 7.62 -18.16 1.30
N GLN A 5 7.36 -18.92 0.24
CA GLN A 5 6.30 -18.58 -0.68
C GLN A 5 4.99 -18.63 0.10
N ILE A 6 4.33 -17.48 0.23
CA ILE A 6 2.99 -17.41 0.79
C ILE A 6 2.11 -18.24 -0.15
N PRO A 7 1.47 -19.31 0.32
CA PRO A 7 0.55 -20.07 -0.51
C PRO A 7 -0.66 -19.16 -0.75
N LEU A 8 -0.62 -18.43 -1.86
CA LEU A 8 -1.75 -17.65 -2.32
C LEU A 8 -2.79 -18.66 -2.83
N PRO A 9 -4.00 -18.70 -2.27
CA PRO A 9 -5.06 -19.54 -2.79
C PRO A 9 -5.27 -19.11 -4.24
N ALA A 10 -5.51 -20.09 -5.11
CA ALA A 10 -5.86 -19.82 -6.49
C ALA A 10 -7.18 -19.02 -6.47
N LEU A 11 -7.07 -17.70 -6.62
CA LEU A 11 -8.20 -16.78 -6.67
C LEU A 11 -8.88 -16.93 -8.04
N ASP A 12 -9.40 -18.12 -8.29
CA ASP A 12 -10.03 -18.52 -9.54
C ASP A 12 -11.52 -18.18 -9.47
N TRP A 13 -11.83 -16.97 -9.93
CA TRP A 13 -13.19 -16.47 -10.04
C TRP A 13 -14.04 -17.22 -11.09
N SER A 14 -13.45 -18.20 -11.81
CA SER A 14 -14.12 -19.04 -12.80
C SER A 14 -14.80 -20.27 -12.20
N LYS A 15 -14.56 -20.63 -10.93
CA LYS A 15 -15.24 -21.77 -10.30
C LYS A 15 -16.69 -21.42 -9.94
N ASP A 16 -17.61 -22.35 -10.17
CA ASP A 16 -19.06 -22.19 -9.90
C ASP A 16 -19.40 -21.81 -8.45
N ASN A 17 -18.49 -22.09 -7.51
CA ASN A 17 -18.70 -21.92 -6.08
C ASN A 17 -17.96 -20.68 -5.54
N LYS A 18 -18.44 -19.49 -5.92
CA LYS A 18 -17.92 -18.19 -5.44
C LYS A 18 -17.85 -18.09 -3.91
N GLN A 19 -18.69 -18.85 -3.21
CA GLN A 19 -18.70 -18.93 -1.75
C GLN A 19 -17.47 -19.66 -1.20
N THR A 20 -17.00 -20.72 -1.87
CA THR A 20 -15.83 -21.49 -1.43
C THR A 20 -14.54 -20.68 -1.60
N ALA A 21 -14.38 -19.99 -2.73
CA ALA A 21 -13.24 -19.09 -2.94
C ALA A 21 -13.20 -17.93 -1.92
N PHE A 22 -14.36 -17.42 -1.53
CA PHE A 22 -14.47 -16.42 -0.47
C PHE A 22 -14.11 -16.98 0.91
N GLN A 23 -14.51 -18.22 1.23
CA GLN A 23 -14.13 -18.86 2.50
C GLN A 23 -12.64 -19.16 2.56
N GLU A 24 -12.04 -19.70 1.50
CA GLU A 24 -10.59 -19.94 1.42
C GLU A 24 -9.80 -18.63 1.58
N TRP A 25 -10.28 -17.56 0.94
CA TRP A 25 -9.68 -16.23 1.08
C TRP A 25 -9.85 -15.67 2.49
N LYS A 26 -11.02 -15.87 3.10
CA LYS A 26 -11.31 -15.45 4.47
C LYS A 26 -10.45 -16.20 5.49
N GLU A 27 -10.30 -17.52 5.35
CA GLU A 27 -9.45 -18.36 6.21
C GLU A 27 -7.97 -17.96 6.10
N LEU A 28 -7.50 -17.67 4.87
CA LEU A 28 -6.17 -17.08 4.70
C LEU A 28 -6.07 -15.76 5.46
N LEU A 29 -7.02 -14.84 5.24
CA LEU A 29 -6.96 -13.54 5.90
C LEU A 29 -7.00 -13.66 7.42
N GLU A 30 -7.82 -14.55 7.99
CA GLU A 30 -7.89 -14.79 9.43
C GLU A 30 -6.60 -15.41 9.99
N SER A 31 -5.86 -16.19 9.19
CA SER A 31 -4.56 -16.75 9.58
C SER A 31 -3.45 -15.69 9.69
N TYR A 32 -3.49 -14.65 8.86
CA TYR A 32 -2.44 -13.63 8.77
C TYR A 32 -2.81 -12.28 9.40
N PHE A 33 -4.10 -11.97 9.45
CA PHE A 33 -4.65 -10.70 9.87
C PHE A 33 -5.79 -10.90 10.88
N VAL A 34 -5.74 -10.10 11.95
CA VAL A 34 -6.88 -10.02 12.88
C VAL A 34 -7.89 -9.07 12.28
N ILE A 35 -9.09 -9.59 11.94
CA ILE A 35 -10.22 -8.76 11.52
C ILE A 35 -10.81 -8.12 12.78
N ASN A 36 -10.50 -6.85 13.01
CA ASN A 36 -11.16 -6.08 14.06
C ASN A 36 -12.52 -5.62 13.53
N LYS A 37 -13.62 -6.13 14.10
CA LYS A 37 -14.96 -5.60 13.81
C LYS A 37 -15.01 -4.15 14.28
N VAL A 38 -15.06 -3.22 13.34
CA VAL A 38 -15.23 -1.81 13.65
C VAL A 38 -16.70 -1.57 13.99
N LYS A 39 -16.97 -0.79 15.06
CA LYS A 39 -18.34 -0.43 15.43
C LYS A 39 -18.97 0.33 14.27
N ASP A 40 -20.14 -0.12 13.85
CA ASP A 40 -20.91 0.23 12.64
C ASP A 40 -21.43 1.69 12.60
N ALA A 41 -20.69 2.65 13.14
CA ALA A 41 -21.14 4.02 13.31
C ALA A 41 -20.98 4.89 12.05
N ASP A 42 -20.22 4.44 11.05
CA ASP A 42 -19.93 5.21 9.84
C ASP A 42 -20.51 4.52 8.59
N LYS A 43 -21.02 5.33 7.65
CA LYS A 43 -21.70 4.93 6.39
C LYS A 43 -20.85 4.11 5.41
N HIS A 44 -19.66 3.68 5.80
CA HIS A 44 -18.73 2.92 4.98
C HIS A 44 -18.28 1.68 5.75
N HIS A 45 -18.50 0.50 5.17
CA HIS A 45 -17.95 -0.75 5.69
C HIS A 45 -16.46 -0.83 5.34
N TYR A 46 -15.58 -0.74 6.33
CA TYR A 46 -14.14 -0.98 6.18
C TYR A 46 -13.69 -2.16 7.04
N LEU A 47 -12.80 -2.98 6.49
CA LEU A 47 -12.15 -4.07 7.22
C LEU A 47 -10.82 -3.56 7.77
N LEU A 48 -10.69 -3.54 9.10
CA LEU A 48 -9.40 -3.26 9.73
C LEU A 48 -8.60 -4.58 9.84
N LEU A 49 -7.63 -4.72 8.95
CA LEU A 49 -6.66 -5.82 8.97
C LEU A 49 -5.44 -5.36 9.78
N SER A 50 -5.18 -6.00 10.91
CA SER A 50 -3.93 -5.80 11.65
C SER A 50 -2.98 -6.96 11.36
N SER A 51 -1.73 -6.66 11.03
CA SER A 51 -0.68 -7.67 10.91
C SER A 51 -0.54 -8.45 12.22
N SER A 52 -0.25 -9.75 12.12
CA SER A 52 0.13 -10.56 13.28
C SER A 52 1.27 -9.91 14.07
N PRO A 53 1.23 -9.93 15.43
CA PRO A 53 2.31 -9.40 16.27
C PRO A 53 3.69 -10.01 15.96
N TYR A 54 3.70 -11.24 15.45
CA TYR A 54 4.91 -11.99 15.12
C TYR A 54 5.39 -11.78 13.66
N TYR A 55 4.70 -10.95 12.88
CA TYR A 55 5.02 -10.70 11.49
C TYR A 55 5.10 -9.19 11.14
N PRO A 56 6.03 -8.45 11.77
CA PRO A 56 6.19 -7.01 11.53
C PRO A 56 6.62 -6.68 10.09
N GLN A 57 7.22 -7.64 9.39
CA GLN A 57 7.71 -7.49 8.01
C GLN A 57 6.60 -7.15 7.01
N SER A 58 5.36 -7.57 7.29
CA SER A 58 4.20 -7.20 6.46
C SER A 58 4.01 -5.68 6.33
N ASN A 59 4.42 -4.91 7.36
CA ASN A 59 4.32 -3.45 7.36
C ASN A 59 5.63 -2.75 6.94
N GLY A 60 6.68 -3.49 6.58
CA GLY A 60 7.99 -2.90 6.29
C GLY A 60 7.97 -1.86 5.18
N PHE A 61 7.14 -2.07 4.15
CA PHE A 61 6.97 -1.09 3.07
C PHE A 61 6.36 0.23 3.57
N ILE A 62 5.29 0.17 4.37
CA ILE A 62 4.64 1.39 4.88
C ILE A 62 5.54 2.12 5.86
N GLU A 63 6.27 1.40 6.72
CA GLU A 63 7.23 1.96 7.66
C GLU A 63 8.34 2.73 6.93
N ARG A 64 8.90 2.13 5.87
CA ARG A 64 9.92 2.78 5.03
C ARG A 64 9.39 4.04 4.35
N VAL A 65 8.16 4.00 3.82
CA VAL A 65 7.51 5.16 3.21
C VAL A 65 7.31 6.27 4.24
N VAL A 66 6.83 5.94 5.44
CA VAL A 66 6.66 6.91 6.54
C VAL A 66 8.00 7.52 6.95
N GLN A 67 9.08 6.73 7.01
CA GLN A 67 10.42 7.23 7.29
C GLN A 67 10.89 8.22 6.22
N THR A 68 10.67 7.91 4.93
CA THR A 68 11.00 8.80 3.82
C THR A 68 10.23 10.12 3.95
N ILE A 69 8.91 10.07 4.13
CA ILE A 69 8.07 11.26 4.29
C ILE A 69 8.55 12.13 5.45
N LYS A 70 8.79 11.54 6.63
CA LYS A 70 9.29 12.28 7.80
C LYS A 70 10.63 12.95 7.53
N THR A 71 11.55 12.25 6.85
CA THR A 71 12.86 12.79 6.50
C THR A 71 12.74 13.96 5.54
N THR A 72 11.94 13.81 4.49
CA THR A 72 11.67 14.88 3.52
C THR A 72 11.03 16.10 4.19
N LEU A 73 10.02 15.91 5.04
CA LEU A 73 9.38 17.01 5.76
C LEU A 73 10.34 17.74 6.70
N LYS A 74 11.27 17.04 7.35
CA LYS A 74 12.32 17.67 8.17
C LYS A 74 13.23 18.57 7.34
N ILE A 75 13.67 18.11 6.16
CA ILE A 75 14.52 18.90 5.26
C ILE A 75 13.79 20.17 4.83
N TYR A 76 12.54 20.05 4.37
CA TYR A 76 11.75 21.18 3.90
C TYR A 76 11.42 22.18 5.01
N LYS A 77 11.18 21.69 6.23
CA LYS A 77 10.99 22.55 7.41
C LYS A 77 12.24 23.38 7.70
N SER A 78 13.43 22.80 7.58
CA SER A 78 14.71 23.54 7.74
C SER A 78 14.93 24.55 6.62
N SER A 79 14.53 24.24 5.39
CA SER A 79 14.62 25.14 4.23
C SER A 79 13.52 26.21 4.16
N LYS A 80 12.55 26.20 5.10
CA LYS A 80 11.32 27.05 5.08
C LYS A 80 10.50 26.94 3.80
N SER A 81 10.56 25.79 3.13
CA SER A 81 9.80 25.51 1.91
C SER A 81 8.42 24.93 2.23
N ASP A 82 7.48 25.02 1.29
CA ASP A 82 6.13 24.49 1.45
C ASP A 82 6.13 22.94 1.58
N PRO A 83 5.60 22.38 2.69
CA PRO A 83 5.45 20.94 2.87
C PRO A 83 4.59 20.25 1.80
N GLN A 84 3.59 20.94 1.25
CA GLN A 84 2.71 20.38 0.20
C GLN A 84 3.51 20.05 -1.05
N LEU A 85 4.43 20.92 -1.43
CA LEU A 85 5.31 20.72 -2.59
C LEU A 85 6.22 19.51 -2.40
N ALA A 86 6.68 19.26 -1.17
CA ALA A 86 7.50 18.11 -0.83
C ALA A 86 6.74 16.78 -0.99
N LEU A 87 5.50 16.74 -0.50
CA LEU A 87 4.62 15.58 -0.64
C LEU A 87 4.23 15.35 -2.09
N LEU A 88 4.00 16.43 -2.84
CA LEU A 88 3.72 16.37 -4.27
C LEU A 88 4.89 15.75 -5.03
N ALA A 89 6.12 16.17 -4.74
CA ALA A 89 7.32 15.60 -5.33
C ALA A 89 7.41 14.09 -5.07
N LEU A 90 7.22 13.64 -3.82
CA LEU A 90 7.23 12.21 -3.46
C LEU A 90 6.18 11.38 -4.20
N ARG A 91 5.03 11.99 -4.54
CA ARG A 91 3.94 11.34 -5.28
C ARG A 91 4.22 11.22 -6.78
N PHE A 92 5.08 12.07 -7.32
CA PHE A 92 5.49 12.07 -8.72
C PHE A 92 6.79 11.29 -8.97
N THR A 93 7.60 11.06 -7.94
CA THR A 93 8.81 10.26 -8.08
C THR A 93 8.47 8.77 -8.23
N PRO A 94 9.03 8.08 -9.23
CA PRO A 94 8.91 6.62 -9.33
C PRO A 94 9.51 5.96 -8.09
N LEU A 95 8.87 4.88 -7.62
CA LEU A 95 9.32 4.18 -6.42
C LEU A 95 10.57 3.33 -6.69
N ASP A 96 10.70 2.82 -7.91
CA ASP A 96 11.85 2.05 -8.38
C ASP A 96 11.96 2.15 -9.91
N THR A 97 13.01 1.55 -10.48
CA THR A 97 13.27 1.45 -11.92
C THR A 97 12.08 0.85 -12.69
N TYR A 98 11.38 -0.10 -12.07
CA TYR A 98 10.24 -0.81 -12.66
C TYR A 98 8.89 -0.39 -12.06
N LEU A 99 8.89 0.26 -10.89
CA LEU A 99 7.67 0.66 -10.19
C LEU A 99 7.34 2.11 -10.51
N PRO A 100 6.18 2.37 -11.16
CA PRO A 100 5.76 3.72 -11.49
C PRO A 100 5.49 4.54 -10.22
N SER A 101 5.32 5.84 -10.40
CA SER A 101 5.06 6.75 -9.28
C SER A 101 3.74 6.42 -8.57
N PRO A 102 3.58 6.76 -7.27
CA PRO A 102 2.34 6.53 -6.55
C PRO A 102 1.10 7.11 -7.23
N THR A 103 1.26 8.26 -7.90
CA THR A 103 0.18 8.87 -8.68
C THR A 103 -0.14 8.10 -9.96
N GLU A 104 0.86 7.61 -10.67
CA GLU A 104 0.62 6.74 -11.83
C GLU A 104 -0.10 5.45 -11.44
N ILE A 105 0.27 4.84 -10.31
CA ILE A 105 -0.41 3.65 -9.78
C ILE A 105 -1.87 3.97 -9.42
N LEU A 106 -2.11 5.08 -8.73
CA LEU A 106 -3.45 5.46 -8.25
C LEU A 106 -4.41 5.80 -9.39
N PHE A 107 -3.93 6.51 -10.42
CA PHE A 107 -4.78 7.01 -11.51
C PHE A 107 -4.70 6.18 -12.79
N GLY A 108 -3.84 5.16 -12.85
CA GLY A 108 -3.63 4.32 -14.03
C GLY A 108 -3.07 5.09 -15.24
N ARG A 109 -2.57 6.31 -15.03
CA ARG A 109 -2.06 7.20 -16.08
C ARG A 109 -0.97 8.10 -15.54
N ARG A 110 -0.11 8.58 -16.43
CA ARG A 110 0.88 9.59 -16.09
C ARG A 110 0.24 10.95 -15.85
N ILE A 111 0.43 11.50 -14.65
CA ILE A 111 0.00 12.86 -14.33
C ILE A 111 1.09 13.83 -14.78
N GLN A 112 0.68 14.94 -15.39
CA GLN A 112 1.58 16.03 -15.74
C GLN A 112 2.00 16.76 -14.46
N GLY A 113 3.30 16.90 -14.24
CA GLY A 113 3.86 17.56 -13.08
C GLY A 113 5.07 18.40 -13.43
N THR A 114 5.54 19.18 -12.46
CA THR A 114 6.69 20.08 -12.60
C THR A 114 8.03 19.36 -12.68
N LEU A 115 8.08 18.08 -12.27
CA LEU A 115 9.31 17.29 -12.29
C LEU A 115 9.57 16.70 -13.67
N PRO A 116 10.83 16.75 -14.16
CA PRO A 116 11.20 16.13 -15.42
C PRO A 116 11.01 14.62 -15.31
N SER A 117 10.21 14.07 -16.21
CA SER A 117 9.86 12.65 -16.21
C SER A 117 10.37 12.03 -17.51
N ARG A 118 11.12 10.92 -17.40
CA ARG A 118 11.64 10.22 -18.58
C ARG A 118 10.45 9.63 -19.34
N LYS A 119 10.24 10.02 -20.61
CA LYS A 119 9.32 9.32 -21.50
C LYS A 119 9.88 7.90 -21.67
N GLN A 120 9.11 6.90 -21.24
CA GLN A 120 9.41 5.50 -21.54
C GLN A 120 9.05 5.22 -22.99
#